data_AF-A0A2E7MCW1-F1
#
_entry.id   AF-A0A2E7MCW1-F1
#
_cell.length_a   1.000
_cell.length_b   1.000
_cell.length_c   1.000
_cell.angle_alpha   90.00
_cell.angle_beta   90.00
_cell.angle_gamma   90.00
#
_symmetry.space_group_name_H-M   'P 1'
#
loop_
_entity.id
_entity.type
_entity.pdbx_description
1 polymer ?
#
loop_
_entity_poly.entity_id
_entity_poly.type
_entity_poly.pdbx_seq_one_letter_code
_entity_poly.pdbx_strand_id
1 'polypeptide(L)'
;MRHMRYSPALRTSAALVLSGIALVGCGELNRLEDYFATTAAEVLFLGISDPETLSALEELGVTEGPMGIRAAATAFLAQATSLESVAANLVDDADRVLVHNGSQGVNLDSQGNGLYFITSQDDPVLDYVPGTTYTFQAVKEGRSHTVSMLAPGVPALSGIPGGSDTHPPGQSLTVYLGGQFDNAIVLVLDGDGNITHDNRPSTASEYVDWIQDESMQSSVTIPGEAFPEAGSLYIIGIAGIREALDSSYENLNPLVSKLAMGSVAVQGVLTGL
;
A
#
# COMPACT_ATOMS: atom_id res chain seq x y z
N MET A 1 0.85 -26.00 62.26
CA MET A 1 -0.47 -25.33 62.34
C MET A 1 -0.43 -24.02 61.57
N ARG A 2 -0.94 -24.02 60.33
CA ARG A 2 -1.47 -22.86 59.60
C ARG A 2 -2.35 -23.44 58.50
N HIS A 3 -3.66 -23.20 58.61
CA HIS A 3 -4.68 -23.72 57.71
C HIS A 3 -4.63 -22.97 56.36
N MET A 4 -4.35 -23.68 55.27
CA MET A 4 -4.71 -23.25 53.92
C MET A 4 -6.19 -23.56 53.70
N ARG A 5 -7.01 -22.52 53.50
CA ARG A 5 -8.39 -22.65 53.05
C ARG A 5 -8.40 -22.70 51.52
N TYR A 6 -8.91 -23.81 50.99
CA TYR A 6 -9.39 -23.92 49.62
C TYR A 6 -10.63 -23.04 49.44
N SER A 7 -10.69 -22.30 48.33
CA SER A 7 -11.92 -21.66 47.84
C SER A 7 -12.23 -22.19 46.44
N PRO A 8 -13.32 -22.93 46.23
CA PRO A 8 -13.84 -23.25 44.91
C PRO A 8 -15.11 -22.45 44.64
N ALA A 9 -15.19 -21.76 43.50
CA ALA A 9 -16.41 -21.59 42.69
C ALA A 9 -16.22 -20.43 41.70
N LEU A 10 -16.29 -20.75 40.41
CA LEU A 10 -17.08 -20.02 39.39
C LEU A 10 -16.90 -20.75 38.05
N ARG A 11 -17.58 -21.90 37.93
CA ARG A 11 -17.89 -22.55 36.65
C ARG A 11 -19.35 -22.26 36.35
N THR A 12 -19.64 -21.22 35.59
CA THR A 12 -20.90 -21.05 34.83
C THR A 12 -20.80 -19.77 34.04
N SER A 13 -20.51 -19.85 32.74
CA SER A 13 -20.96 -18.91 31.66
C SER A 13 -20.25 -19.20 30.32
N ALA A 14 -20.21 -20.46 29.87
CA ALA A 14 -19.70 -20.79 28.52
C ALA A 14 -20.75 -21.47 27.62
N ALA A 15 -21.99 -21.62 28.08
CA ALA A 15 -23.01 -22.40 27.40
C ALA A 15 -24.09 -21.55 26.68
N LEU A 16 -23.98 -20.21 26.64
CA LEU A 16 -25.04 -19.35 26.10
C LEU A 16 -24.73 -18.63 24.77
N VAL A 17 -23.51 -18.77 24.23
CA VAL A 17 -23.13 -18.11 22.95
C VAL A 17 -23.36 -19.03 21.73
N LEU A 18 -23.46 -20.36 21.92
CA LEU A 18 -23.58 -21.30 20.81
C LEU A 18 -24.99 -21.43 20.20
N SER A 19 -26.04 -20.87 20.81
CA SER A 19 -27.42 -21.07 20.35
C SER A 19 -27.96 -19.97 19.43
N GLY A 20 -27.18 -18.90 19.17
CA GLY A 20 -27.59 -17.78 18.31
C GLY A 20 -27.23 -17.91 16.82
N ILE A 21 -26.37 -18.87 16.44
CA ILE A 21 -25.81 -18.96 15.07
C ILE A 21 -26.75 -19.73 14.11
N ALA A 22 -27.79 -20.39 14.61
CA ALA A 22 -28.64 -21.27 13.78
C ALA A 22 -29.64 -20.55 12.85
N LEU A 23 -29.68 -19.22 12.82
CA LEU A 23 -30.60 -18.43 11.99
C LEU A 23 -29.93 -17.49 10.99
N VAL A 24 -28.60 -17.49 10.94
CA VAL A 24 -27.86 -16.70 9.95
C VAL A 24 -27.68 -17.57 8.72
N GLY A 25 -28.33 -17.20 7.61
CA GLY A 25 -28.31 -17.99 6.37
C GLY A 25 -26.89 -18.32 5.92
N CYS A 26 -26.70 -19.40 5.16
CA CYS A 26 -25.38 -19.91 4.76
C CYS A 26 -24.40 -18.86 4.20
N GLY A 27 -24.91 -17.73 3.66
CA GLY A 27 -24.07 -16.61 3.24
C GLY A 27 -23.28 -15.91 4.36
N GLU A 28 -23.80 -15.87 5.59
CA GLU A 28 -23.13 -15.23 6.73
C GLU A 28 -22.16 -16.18 7.46
N LEU A 29 -22.41 -17.49 7.38
CA LEU A 29 -21.46 -18.51 7.85
C LEU A 29 -20.21 -18.58 6.96
N ASN A 30 -20.38 -18.49 5.63
CA ASN A 30 -19.25 -18.40 4.71
C ASN A 30 -18.41 -17.13 4.95
N ARG A 31 -19.06 -16.00 5.25
CA ARG A 31 -18.36 -14.76 5.63
C ARG A 31 -17.51 -14.92 6.88
N LEU A 32 -18.03 -15.61 7.90
CA LEU A 32 -17.25 -15.89 9.11
C LEU A 32 -16.06 -16.81 8.84
N GLU A 33 -16.17 -17.79 7.93
CA GLU A 33 -15.04 -18.62 7.51
C GLU A 33 -13.95 -17.79 6.80
N ASP A 34 -14.31 -16.81 5.97
CA ASP A 34 -13.36 -15.89 5.33
C ASP A 34 -12.58 -15.04 6.36
N TYR A 35 -13.23 -14.59 7.44
CA TYR A 35 -12.56 -13.90 8.56
C TYR A 35 -11.55 -14.77 9.32
N PHE A 36 -11.65 -16.10 9.21
CA PHE A 36 -10.69 -17.06 9.76
C PHE A 36 -9.79 -17.68 8.70
N ALA A 37 -9.74 -17.12 7.50
CA ALA A 37 -8.78 -17.54 6.49
C ALA A 37 -7.37 -17.49 7.09
N THR A 38 -6.59 -18.53 6.81
CA THR A 38 -5.24 -18.69 7.36
C THR A 38 -4.18 -17.99 6.52
N THR A 39 -4.57 -17.34 5.42
CA THR A 39 -3.65 -16.65 4.50
C THR A 39 -3.87 -15.15 4.62
N ALA A 40 -2.77 -14.42 4.83
CA ALA A 40 -2.70 -12.98 4.82
C ALA A 40 -1.88 -12.52 3.61
N ALA A 41 -2.27 -11.40 3.02
CA ALA A 41 -1.54 -10.76 1.93
C ALA A 41 -1.49 -9.24 2.16
N GLU A 42 -0.28 -8.67 2.16
CA GLU A 42 -0.04 -7.23 2.16
C GLU A 42 0.48 -6.84 0.79
N VAL A 43 -0.31 -6.12 0.00
CA VAL A 43 -0.07 -5.88 -1.41
C VAL A 43 -0.06 -4.38 -1.69
N LEU A 44 0.93 -3.91 -2.42
CA LEU A 44 1.04 -2.54 -2.91
C LEU A 44 1.29 -2.56 -4.42
N PHE A 45 0.41 -1.92 -5.19
CA PHE A 45 0.60 -1.72 -6.62
C PHE A 45 0.58 -0.24 -6.97
N LEU A 46 1.75 0.28 -7.33
CA LEU A 46 1.96 1.68 -7.67
C LEU A 46 2.20 1.85 -9.16
N GLY A 47 1.81 2.99 -9.72
CA GLY A 47 2.25 3.34 -11.06
C GLY A 47 2.11 4.81 -11.44
N ILE A 48 2.81 5.15 -12.51
CA ILE A 48 2.86 6.45 -13.15
C ILE A 48 2.04 6.35 -14.43
N SER A 49 0.91 7.04 -14.44
CA SER A 49 -0.05 6.98 -15.55
C SER A 49 -0.30 8.33 -16.22
N ASP A 50 0.12 9.42 -15.58
CA ASP A 50 -0.06 10.77 -16.09
C ASP A 50 1.00 11.11 -17.16
N PRO A 51 0.59 11.49 -18.38
CA PRO A 51 1.52 11.87 -19.44
C PRO A 51 2.41 13.06 -19.08
N GLU A 52 1.89 14.05 -18.33
CA GLU A 52 2.69 15.23 -17.93
C GLU A 52 3.83 14.82 -17.00
N THR A 53 3.53 13.93 -16.05
CA THR A 53 4.51 13.32 -15.15
C THR A 53 5.58 12.54 -15.92
N LEU A 54 5.18 11.71 -16.89
CA LEU A 54 6.13 10.95 -17.72
C LEU A 54 7.02 11.89 -18.55
N SER A 55 6.44 12.91 -19.17
CA SER A 55 7.21 13.92 -19.92
C SER A 55 8.15 14.71 -19.02
N ALA A 56 7.73 15.07 -17.81
CA ALA A 56 8.61 15.74 -16.85
C ALA A 56 9.80 14.85 -16.46
N LEU A 57 9.57 13.55 -16.20
CA LEU A 57 10.66 12.60 -15.91
C LEU A 57 11.61 12.40 -17.10
N GLU A 58 11.08 12.40 -18.33
CA GLU A 58 11.85 12.38 -19.58
C GLU A 58 12.73 13.63 -19.73
N GLU A 59 12.17 14.83 -19.52
CA GLU A 59 12.91 16.09 -19.60
C GLU A 59 14.02 16.19 -18.56
N LEU A 60 13.80 15.63 -17.37
CA LEU A 60 14.77 15.54 -16.30
C LEU A 60 15.84 14.46 -16.56
N GLY A 61 15.72 13.69 -17.65
CA GLY A 61 16.67 12.65 -18.01
C GLY A 61 16.67 11.46 -17.06
N VAL A 62 15.58 11.25 -16.31
CA VAL A 62 15.49 10.22 -15.26
C VAL A 62 14.71 8.99 -15.71
N THR A 63 14.63 8.76 -17.02
CA THR A 63 13.98 7.57 -17.59
C THR A 63 14.86 6.33 -17.62
N GLU A 64 16.16 6.46 -17.34
CA GLU A 64 17.07 5.33 -17.20
C GLU A 64 17.19 4.89 -15.72
N GLY A 65 17.28 3.58 -15.49
CA GLY A 65 17.39 3.01 -14.14
C GLY A 65 16.05 2.91 -13.40
N PRO A 66 16.02 2.88 -12.05
CA PRO A 66 14.81 2.59 -11.26
C PRO A 66 13.68 3.63 -11.43
N MET A 67 13.98 4.80 -11.98
CA MET A 67 13.01 5.87 -12.25
C MET A 67 12.29 5.70 -13.60
N GLY A 68 12.76 4.80 -14.47
CA GLY A 68 12.04 4.35 -15.68
C GLY A 68 10.95 3.30 -15.40
N ILE A 69 10.75 2.94 -14.13
CA ILE A 69 9.68 2.03 -13.70
C ILE A 69 8.36 2.77 -13.74
N ARG A 70 7.46 2.35 -14.62
CA ARG A 70 6.12 2.93 -14.79
C ARG A 70 5.09 2.28 -13.89
N ALA A 71 5.31 1.03 -13.51
CA ALA A 71 4.47 0.33 -12.56
C ALA A 71 5.30 -0.66 -11.74
N ALA A 72 4.96 -0.86 -10.48
CA ALA A 72 5.59 -1.84 -9.60
C ALA A 72 4.54 -2.46 -8.69
N ALA A 73 4.52 -3.79 -8.62
CA ALA A 73 3.67 -4.54 -7.71
C ALA A 73 4.53 -5.31 -6.70
N THR A 74 4.19 -5.14 -5.44
CA THR A 74 4.81 -5.83 -4.31
C THR A 74 3.73 -6.57 -3.54
N ALA A 75 4.01 -7.79 -3.10
CA ALA A 75 3.16 -8.53 -2.20
C ALA A 75 3.98 -9.24 -1.13
N PHE A 76 3.54 -9.18 0.12
CA PHE A 76 4.01 -10.03 1.20
C PHE A 76 2.92 -11.05 1.54
N LEU A 77 3.27 -12.32 1.45
CA LEU A 77 2.37 -13.42 1.81
C LEU A 77 2.81 -14.06 3.12
N ALA A 78 1.83 -14.33 3.98
CA ALA A 78 2.05 -14.98 5.26
C ALA A 78 0.87 -15.88 5.63
N GLN A 79 1.11 -16.82 6.54
CA GLN A 79 0.03 -17.54 7.20
C GLN A 79 -0.38 -16.83 8.49
N ALA A 80 -1.64 -16.41 8.55
CA ALA A 80 -2.30 -15.85 9.71
C ALA A 80 -2.69 -16.96 10.71
N THR A 81 -1.76 -17.84 11.10
CA THR A 81 -2.01 -18.83 12.16
C THR A 81 -2.16 -18.17 13.53
N SER A 82 -1.58 -16.98 13.71
CA SER A 82 -1.87 -16.04 14.80
C SER A 82 -1.56 -14.60 14.39
N LEU A 83 -2.32 -13.62 14.91
CA LEU A 83 -2.09 -12.19 14.69
C LEU A 83 -0.69 -11.74 15.16
N GLU A 84 -0.15 -12.40 16.19
CA GLU A 84 1.14 -12.06 16.80
C GLU A 84 2.36 -12.58 16.00
N SER A 85 2.14 -13.42 14.96
CA SER A 85 3.24 -14.16 14.30
C SER A 85 3.21 -14.13 12.78
N VAL A 86 2.53 -13.16 12.15
CA VAL A 86 2.50 -13.02 10.68
C VAL A 86 3.92 -13.01 10.09
N ALA A 87 4.83 -12.24 10.70
CA ALA A 87 6.23 -12.19 10.31
C ALA A 87 7.03 -13.51 10.53
N ALA A 88 6.52 -14.42 11.34
CA ALA A 88 7.15 -15.73 11.59
C ALA A 88 6.64 -16.84 10.66
N ASN A 89 5.59 -16.58 9.87
CA ASN A 89 4.93 -17.57 9.01
C ASN A 89 4.86 -17.10 7.55
N LEU A 90 5.95 -16.52 7.06
CA LEU A 90 6.05 -16.02 5.69
C LEU A 90 5.92 -17.17 4.68
N VAL A 91 5.32 -16.90 3.52
CA VAL A 91 5.00 -17.89 2.49
C VAL A 91 5.83 -17.62 1.25
N ASP A 92 6.85 -18.44 1.01
CA ASP A 92 7.70 -18.37 -0.19
C ASP A 92 7.29 -19.34 -1.30
N ASP A 93 6.46 -20.32 -0.95
CA ASP A 93 6.12 -21.48 -1.77
C ASP A 93 4.71 -21.42 -2.36
N ALA A 94 4.14 -20.22 -2.53
CA ALA A 94 2.89 -20.08 -3.27
C ALA A 94 3.06 -20.64 -4.71
N ASP A 95 2.07 -21.40 -5.17
CA ASP A 95 2.06 -21.99 -6.52
C ASP A 95 2.12 -20.89 -7.59
N ARG A 96 1.49 -19.74 -7.31
CA ARG A 96 1.48 -18.58 -8.19
C ARG A 96 1.10 -17.31 -7.43
N VAL A 97 1.73 -16.19 -7.76
CA VAL A 97 1.35 -14.86 -7.30
C VAL A 97 1.30 -13.95 -8.51
N LEU A 98 0.20 -13.25 -8.75
CA LEU A 98 0.06 -12.39 -9.92
C LEU A 98 -0.88 -11.21 -9.68
N VAL A 99 -0.66 -10.14 -10.45
CA VAL A 99 -1.58 -9.00 -10.59
C VAL A 99 -2.17 -9.01 -11.99
N HIS A 100 -3.48 -8.83 -12.12
CA HIS A 100 -4.16 -8.88 -13.42
C HIS A 100 -5.34 -7.91 -13.51
N ASN A 101 -5.69 -7.49 -14.73
CA ASN A 101 -6.88 -6.66 -15.02
C ASN A 101 -7.99 -7.44 -15.76
N GLY A 102 -7.94 -8.77 -15.67
CA GLY A 102 -8.86 -9.70 -16.34
C GLY A 102 -8.42 -10.12 -17.75
N SER A 103 -7.89 -9.20 -18.56
CA SER A 103 -7.37 -9.52 -19.90
C SER A 103 -5.88 -9.84 -19.93
N GLN A 104 -5.12 -9.29 -18.99
CA GLN A 104 -3.67 -9.42 -18.89
C GLN A 104 -3.32 -9.70 -17.44
N GLY A 105 -2.30 -10.54 -17.21
CA GLY A 105 -1.80 -10.85 -15.87
C GLY A 105 -0.30 -11.03 -15.90
N VAL A 106 0.36 -10.51 -14.86
CA VAL A 106 1.81 -10.56 -14.69
C VAL A 106 2.11 -11.28 -13.39
N ASN A 107 2.95 -12.31 -13.47
CA ASN A 107 3.38 -13.02 -12.26
C ASN A 107 4.39 -12.17 -11.49
N LEU A 108 4.28 -12.18 -10.16
CA LEU A 108 5.27 -11.60 -9.29
C LEU A 108 6.32 -12.68 -8.96
N ASP A 109 7.58 -12.28 -8.97
CA ASP A 109 8.70 -13.19 -8.69
C ASP A 109 9.00 -13.22 -7.20
N SER A 110 9.14 -14.42 -6.63
CA SER A 110 9.53 -14.60 -5.24
C SER A 110 10.94 -14.06 -4.99
N GLN A 111 11.08 -13.22 -3.97
CA GLN A 111 12.34 -12.67 -3.48
C GLN A 111 12.80 -13.35 -2.17
N GLY A 112 12.04 -14.35 -1.69
CA GLY A 112 12.20 -14.96 -0.38
C GLY A 112 11.58 -14.15 0.77
N ASN A 113 11.43 -14.78 1.94
CA ASN A 113 10.82 -14.18 3.13
C ASN A 113 9.40 -13.64 2.89
N GLY A 114 8.59 -14.38 2.14
CA GLY A 114 7.22 -14.05 1.80
C GLY A 114 7.06 -12.92 0.80
N LEU A 115 8.15 -12.31 0.33
CA LEU A 115 8.13 -11.18 -0.59
C LEU A 115 8.04 -11.64 -2.04
N TYR A 116 7.12 -11.05 -2.77
CA TYR A 116 6.95 -11.18 -4.22
C TYR A 116 6.99 -9.79 -4.84
N PHE A 117 7.70 -9.64 -5.94
CA PHE A 117 7.94 -8.34 -6.56
C PHE A 117 8.01 -8.45 -8.08
N ILE A 118 7.53 -7.42 -8.78
CA ILE A 118 7.71 -7.25 -10.22
C ILE A 118 7.62 -5.77 -10.60
N THR A 119 8.33 -5.38 -11.64
CA THR A 119 8.27 -4.03 -12.22
C THR A 119 7.91 -4.07 -13.70
N SER A 120 7.48 -2.93 -14.23
CA SER A 120 7.25 -2.76 -15.66
C SER A 120 8.53 -2.84 -16.52
N GLN A 121 9.72 -2.83 -15.89
CA GLN A 121 10.98 -3.07 -16.60
C GLN A 121 11.23 -4.55 -16.82
N ASP A 122 10.88 -5.36 -15.81
CA ASP A 122 11.02 -6.82 -15.88
C ASP A 122 9.94 -7.43 -16.78
N ASP A 123 8.70 -6.93 -16.69
CA ASP A 123 7.60 -7.29 -17.58
C ASP A 123 6.85 -6.04 -18.09
N PRO A 124 7.08 -5.60 -19.34
CA PRO A 124 6.41 -4.45 -19.94
C PRO A 124 4.88 -4.59 -20.09
N VAL A 125 4.32 -5.78 -19.86
CA VAL A 125 2.86 -5.98 -19.79
C VAL A 125 2.29 -5.40 -18.49
N LEU A 126 3.11 -5.23 -17.44
CA LEU A 126 2.72 -4.57 -16.21
C LEU A 126 2.55 -3.07 -16.45
N ASP A 127 1.31 -2.65 -16.59
CA ASP A 127 0.94 -1.25 -16.73
C ASP A 127 -0.08 -0.87 -15.66
N TYR A 128 -0.04 0.40 -15.26
CA TYR A 128 -0.96 0.98 -14.28
C TYR A 128 -1.91 1.94 -14.98
N VAL A 129 -3.18 1.54 -15.09
CA VAL A 129 -4.21 2.32 -15.77
C VAL A 129 -5.29 2.72 -14.77
N PRO A 130 -5.38 4.01 -14.38
CA PRO A 130 -6.41 4.49 -13.48
C PRO A 130 -7.82 4.14 -13.94
N GLY A 131 -8.71 3.86 -12.98
CA GLY A 131 -10.09 3.47 -13.27
C GLY A 131 -10.24 2.05 -13.83
N THR A 132 -9.16 1.29 -13.93
CA THR A 132 -9.20 -0.15 -14.24
C THR A 132 -9.28 -0.95 -12.94
N THR A 133 -10.09 -2.01 -12.93
CA THR A 133 -10.08 -2.96 -11.82
C THR A 133 -8.90 -3.90 -11.97
N TYR A 134 -8.05 -3.93 -10.95
CA TYR A 134 -6.98 -4.91 -10.83
C TYR A 134 -7.32 -5.90 -9.72
N THR A 135 -6.96 -7.14 -9.96
CA THR A 135 -7.06 -8.26 -9.03
C THR A 135 -5.67 -8.76 -8.72
N PHE A 136 -5.33 -8.79 -7.44
CA PHE A 136 -4.23 -9.58 -6.94
C PHE A 136 -4.73 -11.00 -6.68
N GLN A 137 -3.96 -11.99 -7.12
CA GLN A 137 -4.24 -13.40 -6.89
C GLN A 137 -2.99 -14.10 -6.36
N ALA A 138 -3.14 -14.78 -5.22
CA ALA A 138 -2.21 -15.79 -4.73
C ALA A 138 -2.88 -17.17 -4.82
N VAL A 139 -2.20 -18.13 -5.45
CA VAL A 139 -2.61 -19.53 -5.48
C VAL A 139 -1.69 -20.30 -4.55
N LYS A 140 -2.27 -20.99 -3.57
CA LYS A 140 -1.53 -21.84 -2.63
C LYS A 140 -2.25 -23.16 -2.42
N GLU A 141 -1.53 -24.26 -2.60
CA GLU A 141 -2.08 -25.62 -2.49
C GLU A 141 -3.33 -25.80 -3.38
N GLY A 142 -3.31 -25.19 -4.57
CA GLY A 142 -4.42 -25.19 -5.52
C GLY A 142 -5.65 -24.36 -5.12
N ARG A 143 -5.60 -23.62 -4.00
CA ARG A 143 -6.65 -22.67 -3.59
C ARG A 143 -6.30 -21.26 -4.03
N SER A 144 -7.29 -20.54 -4.55
CA SER A 144 -7.14 -19.16 -5.01
C SER A 144 -7.58 -18.19 -3.91
N HIS A 145 -6.68 -17.26 -3.60
CA HIS A 145 -6.87 -16.16 -2.66
C HIS A 145 -6.80 -14.86 -3.47
N THR A 146 -7.85 -14.05 -3.46
CA THR A 146 -7.91 -12.88 -4.33
C THR A 146 -8.41 -11.64 -3.63
N VAL A 147 -7.96 -10.49 -4.11
CA VAL A 147 -8.50 -9.20 -3.71
C VAL A 147 -8.49 -8.27 -4.92
N SER A 148 -9.61 -7.56 -5.13
CA SER A 148 -9.79 -6.69 -6.29
C SER A 148 -10.13 -5.26 -5.89
N MET A 149 -9.57 -4.29 -6.58
CA MET A 149 -9.94 -2.88 -6.39
C MET A 149 -9.80 -2.08 -7.67
N LEU A 150 -10.51 -0.94 -7.70
CA LEU A 150 -10.38 0.05 -8.76
C LEU A 150 -9.10 0.86 -8.53
N ALA A 151 -8.20 0.88 -9.50
CA ALA A 151 -6.98 1.69 -9.43
C ALA A 151 -7.34 3.19 -9.29
N PRO A 152 -6.88 3.89 -8.24
CA PRO A 152 -7.11 5.33 -8.11
C PRO A 152 -6.47 6.14 -9.25
N GLY A 153 -7.04 7.32 -9.48
CA GLY A 153 -6.45 8.35 -10.32
C GLY A 153 -5.23 9.00 -9.68
N VAL A 154 -4.46 9.70 -10.52
CA VAL A 154 -3.33 10.52 -10.11
C VAL A 154 -3.82 11.65 -9.19
N PRO A 155 -3.11 11.95 -8.08
CA PRO A 155 -3.41 13.10 -7.24
C PRO A 155 -3.39 14.41 -8.03
N ALA A 156 -4.41 15.25 -7.87
CA ALA A 156 -4.45 16.58 -8.45
C ALA A 156 -3.72 17.56 -7.51
N LEU A 157 -2.40 17.61 -7.65
CA LEU A 157 -1.53 18.38 -6.76
C LEU A 157 -1.79 19.89 -6.87
N SER A 158 -1.87 20.56 -5.72
CA SER A 158 -1.92 22.02 -5.63
C SER A 158 -1.27 22.52 -4.34
N GLY A 159 -0.98 23.82 -4.28
CA GLY A 159 -0.20 24.40 -3.18
C GLY A 159 1.32 24.40 -3.43
N ILE A 160 1.77 23.75 -4.51
CA ILE A 160 3.16 23.84 -4.99
C ILE A 160 3.30 25.12 -5.85
N PRO A 161 4.24 26.03 -5.54
CA PRO A 161 4.51 27.20 -6.36
C PRO A 161 4.87 26.81 -7.80
N GLY A 162 4.30 27.51 -8.79
CA GLY A 162 4.52 27.25 -10.20
C GLY A 162 4.85 28.52 -10.99
N GLY A 163 5.40 28.36 -12.20
CA GLY A 163 5.75 29.48 -13.07
C GLY A 163 6.89 30.34 -12.49
N SER A 164 6.60 31.60 -12.19
CA SER A 164 7.57 32.55 -11.61
C SER A 164 7.61 32.58 -10.09
N ASP A 165 6.67 31.89 -9.42
CA ASP A 165 6.59 31.87 -7.97
C ASP A 165 7.60 30.86 -7.40
N THR A 166 8.25 31.22 -6.30
CA THR A 166 9.27 30.39 -5.65
C THR A 166 8.85 29.99 -4.24
N HIS A 167 9.25 28.80 -3.81
CA HIS A 167 9.11 28.36 -2.42
C HIS A 167 10.22 28.92 -1.54
N PRO A 168 9.96 29.50 -0.35
CA PRO A 168 11.04 29.95 0.52
C PRO A 168 11.88 28.76 1.03
N PRO A 169 13.22 28.83 1.00
CA PRO A 169 14.08 27.75 1.50
C PRO A 169 13.86 27.53 3.01
N GLY A 170 13.94 26.27 3.43
CA GLY A 170 13.76 25.87 4.83
C GLY A 170 12.33 25.99 5.38
N GLN A 171 11.35 26.39 4.56
CA GLN A 171 9.94 26.44 4.97
C GLN A 171 9.19 25.17 4.60
N SER A 172 8.27 24.74 5.45
CA SER A 172 7.38 23.62 5.13
C SER A 172 6.48 23.96 3.96
N LEU A 173 6.16 22.94 3.16
CA LEU A 173 5.26 23.03 2.01
C LEU A 173 4.06 22.12 2.24
N THR A 174 2.86 22.69 2.27
CA THR A 174 1.62 21.90 2.28
C THR A 174 1.12 21.71 0.86
N VAL A 175 1.03 20.46 0.43
CA VAL A 175 0.52 20.06 -0.88
C VAL A 175 -0.85 19.43 -0.71
N TYR A 176 -1.84 19.96 -1.41
CA TYR A 176 -3.19 19.39 -1.44
C TYR A 176 -3.28 18.38 -2.58
N LEU A 177 -3.90 17.22 -2.31
CA LEU A 177 -3.96 16.08 -3.22
C LEU A 177 -5.15 16.14 -4.20
N GLY A 178 -6.03 17.13 -4.03
CA GLY A 178 -7.23 17.31 -4.87
C GLY A 178 -8.27 16.19 -4.77
N GLY A 179 -8.09 15.27 -3.82
CA GLY A 179 -8.96 14.14 -3.56
C GLY A 179 -8.77 13.62 -2.14
N GLN A 180 -9.45 12.51 -1.86
CA GLN A 180 -9.29 11.76 -0.63
C GLN A 180 -8.59 10.43 -0.95
N PHE A 181 -7.47 10.23 -0.29
CA PHE A 181 -6.65 9.03 -0.34
C PHE A 181 -6.59 8.44 1.07
N ASP A 182 -6.45 7.14 1.17
CA ASP A 182 -6.30 6.48 2.47
C ASP A 182 -4.88 6.76 3.00
N ASN A 183 -3.90 6.82 2.09
CA ASN A 183 -2.51 7.08 2.43
C ASN A 183 -1.78 7.90 1.35
N ALA A 184 -0.65 8.50 1.69
CA ALA A 184 0.23 9.16 0.72
C ALA A 184 1.73 8.89 1.00
N ILE A 185 2.46 8.59 -0.07
CA ILE A 185 3.94 8.53 -0.06
C ILE A 185 4.46 9.79 -0.74
N VAL A 186 5.43 10.44 -0.11
CA VAL A 186 6.11 11.64 -0.59
C VAL A 186 7.61 11.37 -0.64
N LEU A 187 8.18 11.66 -1.81
CA LEU A 187 9.62 11.68 -2.04
C LEU A 187 10.01 13.07 -2.55
N VAL A 188 11.07 13.65 -2.01
CA VAL A 188 11.67 14.89 -2.52
C VAL A 188 13.11 14.63 -2.92
N LEU A 189 13.46 15.02 -4.13
CA LEU A 189 14.81 14.96 -4.68
C LEU A 189 15.36 16.37 -4.89
N ASP A 190 16.65 16.58 -4.66
CA ASP A 190 17.35 17.79 -5.10
C ASP A 190 17.68 17.76 -6.61
N GLY A 191 18.27 18.84 -7.12
CA GLY A 191 18.66 18.95 -8.53
C GLY A 191 19.75 17.98 -8.98
N ASP A 192 20.45 17.33 -8.05
CA ASP A 192 21.44 16.27 -8.31
C ASP A 192 20.82 14.86 -8.21
N GLY A 193 19.53 14.77 -7.84
CA GLY A 193 18.79 13.52 -7.68
C GLY A 193 18.95 12.85 -6.31
N ASN A 194 19.52 13.53 -5.31
CA ASN A 194 19.60 12.99 -3.94
C ASN A 194 18.27 13.17 -3.22
N ILE A 195 17.89 12.15 -2.43
CA ILE A 195 16.69 12.20 -1.61
C ILE A 195 16.90 13.16 -0.43
N THR A 196 16.10 14.23 -0.37
CA THR A 196 16.07 15.19 0.76
C THR A 196 14.90 14.95 1.70
N HIS A 197 13.87 14.25 1.26
CA HIS A 197 12.76 13.80 2.10
C HIS A 197 12.17 12.49 1.57
N ASP A 198 11.84 11.59 2.48
CA ASP A 198 11.20 10.30 2.22
C ASP A 198 10.35 9.95 3.44
N ASN A 199 9.05 9.78 3.23
CA ASN A 199 8.13 9.37 4.29
C ASN A 199 7.73 7.89 4.20
N ARG A 200 8.39 7.11 3.33
CA ARG A 200 8.09 5.67 3.19
C ARG A 200 8.40 4.95 4.50
N PRO A 201 7.52 4.00 4.91
CA PRO A 201 7.85 3.10 6.00
C PRO A 201 9.16 2.37 5.75
N SER A 202 10.03 2.34 6.75
CA SER A 202 11.36 1.73 6.67
C SER A 202 11.41 0.33 7.27
N THR A 203 10.37 -0.05 8.02
CA THR A 203 10.24 -1.37 8.65
C THR A 203 8.88 -2.01 8.37
N ALA A 204 8.78 -3.33 8.52
CA ALA A 204 7.51 -4.03 8.35
C ALA A 204 6.44 -3.57 9.35
N SER A 205 6.82 -3.26 10.60
CA SER A 205 5.90 -2.72 11.60
C SER A 205 5.42 -1.32 11.23
N GLU A 206 6.31 -0.42 10.81
CA GLU A 206 5.92 0.90 10.30
C GLU A 206 5.01 0.79 9.08
N TYR A 207 5.26 -0.21 8.21
CA TYR A 207 4.42 -0.44 7.04
C TYR A 207 3.01 -0.87 7.43
N VAL A 208 2.89 -1.81 8.39
CA VAL A 208 1.60 -2.26 8.93
C VAL A 208 0.88 -1.09 9.61
N ASP A 209 1.57 -0.31 10.43
CA ASP A 209 0.97 0.85 11.12
C ASP A 209 0.52 1.92 10.12
N TRP A 210 1.35 2.22 9.12
CA TRP A 210 1.07 3.19 8.07
C TRP A 210 -0.14 2.77 7.23
N ILE A 211 -0.15 1.52 6.77
CA ILE A 211 -1.27 1.05 5.97
C ILE A 211 -2.53 0.93 6.85
N GLN A 212 -2.46 0.62 8.14
CA GLN A 212 -3.63 0.57 9.03
C GLN A 212 -4.16 1.94 9.48
N ASP A 213 -3.47 3.04 9.16
CA ASP A 213 -3.98 4.38 9.46
C ASP A 213 -5.21 4.69 8.60
N GLU A 214 -6.39 4.72 9.23
CA GLU A 214 -7.67 5.03 8.57
C GLU A 214 -7.88 6.53 8.32
N SER A 215 -6.86 7.37 8.53
CA SER A 215 -7.00 8.82 8.34
C SER A 215 -6.94 9.20 6.86
N MET A 216 -8.10 9.57 6.32
CA MET A 216 -8.20 10.07 4.94
C MET A 216 -7.31 11.30 4.74
N GLN A 217 -6.31 11.18 3.88
CA GLN A 217 -5.38 12.23 3.52
C GLN A 217 -5.93 13.04 2.33
N SER A 218 -6.08 14.34 2.56
CA SER A 218 -6.40 15.33 1.52
C SER A 218 -5.26 16.31 1.24
N SER A 219 -4.25 16.30 2.11
CA SER A 219 -3.03 17.10 1.99
C SER A 219 -1.88 16.40 2.69
N VAL A 220 -0.67 16.64 2.21
CA VAL A 220 0.58 16.26 2.87
C VAL A 220 1.37 17.52 3.22
N THR A 221 2.07 17.51 4.34
CA THR A 221 3.00 18.58 4.71
C THR A 221 4.43 18.06 4.60
N ILE A 222 5.16 18.62 3.65
CA ILE A 222 6.58 18.36 3.45
C ILE A 222 7.35 19.31 4.37
N PRO A 223 8.23 18.79 5.24
CA PRO A 223 8.89 19.63 6.22
C PRO A 223 9.98 20.48 5.54
N GLY A 224 10.37 21.59 6.19
CA GLY A 224 11.20 22.61 5.55
C GLY A 224 12.63 22.14 5.25
N GLU A 225 13.14 21.19 6.03
CA GLU A 225 14.42 20.52 5.81
C GLU A 225 14.52 19.76 4.48
N ALA A 226 13.39 19.51 3.80
CA ALA A 226 13.38 18.94 2.45
C ALA A 226 13.88 19.95 1.39
N PHE A 227 13.88 21.25 1.70
CA PHE A 227 14.22 22.35 0.79
C PHE A 227 15.34 23.24 1.36
N PRO A 228 16.54 22.70 1.65
CA PRO A 228 17.56 23.43 2.39
C PRO A 228 18.21 24.59 1.62
N GLU A 229 18.38 24.46 0.30
CA GLU A 229 19.17 25.39 -0.50
C GLU A 229 18.29 26.43 -1.21
N ALA A 230 18.75 27.68 -1.24
CA ALA A 230 18.14 28.78 -1.97
C ALA A 230 18.48 28.73 -3.48
N GLY A 231 17.55 29.15 -4.34
CA GLY A 231 17.76 29.17 -5.80
C GLY A 231 17.90 27.78 -6.45
N SER A 232 17.41 26.73 -5.79
CA SER A 232 17.57 25.34 -6.19
C SER A 232 16.25 24.74 -6.68
N LEU A 233 16.33 23.87 -7.67
CA LEU A 233 15.21 23.06 -8.13
C LEU A 233 15.14 21.76 -7.32
N TYR A 234 13.95 21.45 -6.82
CA TYR A 234 13.63 20.16 -6.22
C TYR A 234 12.51 19.48 -7.00
N ILE A 235 12.47 18.16 -6.97
CA ILE A 235 11.43 17.34 -7.59
C ILE A 235 10.64 16.68 -6.46
N ILE A 236 9.33 16.87 -6.45
CA ILE A 236 8.43 16.23 -5.50
C ILE A 236 7.65 15.14 -6.22
N GLY A 237 7.78 13.89 -5.78
CA GLY A 237 6.93 12.78 -6.18
C GLY A 237 5.93 12.45 -5.08
N ILE A 238 4.63 12.44 -5.39
CA ILE A 238 3.57 12.10 -4.44
C ILE A 238 2.72 10.96 -4.99
N ALA A 239 2.70 9.83 -4.30
CA ALA A 239 1.77 8.74 -4.56
C ALA A 239 0.53 8.91 -3.69
N GLY A 240 -0.64 9.07 -4.31
CA GLY A 240 -1.92 8.97 -3.61
C GLY A 240 -2.38 7.53 -3.63
N ILE A 241 -2.59 6.95 -2.45
CA ILE A 241 -2.86 5.53 -2.27
C ILE A 241 -4.27 5.33 -1.75
N ARG A 242 -4.94 4.33 -2.29
CA ARG A 242 -6.22 3.84 -1.80
C ARG A 242 -6.13 2.36 -1.46
N GLU A 243 -7.07 1.94 -0.64
CA GLU A 243 -7.11 0.58 -0.12
C GLU A 243 -8.37 -0.14 -0.61
N ALA A 244 -8.25 -1.45 -0.75
CA ALA A 244 -9.40 -2.29 -1.04
C ALA A 244 -10.30 -2.39 0.19
N LEU A 245 -11.62 -2.36 -0.05
CA LEU A 245 -12.62 -2.59 0.97
C LEU A 245 -12.60 -4.05 1.43
N ASP A 246 -12.95 -4.33 2.69
CA ASP A 246 -13.07 -5.70 3.23
C ASP A 246 -13.91 -6.62 2.34
N SER A 247 -14.95 -6.09 1.69
CA SER A 247 -15.82 -6.85 0.79
C SER A 247 -15.15 -7.30 -0.51
N SER A 248 -13.95 -6.81 -0.80
CA SER A 248 -13.18 -7.16 -1.99
C SER A 248 -12.28 -8.38 -1.82
N TYR A 249 -12.12 -8.89 -0.59
CA TYR A 249 -11.26 -10.02 -0.28
C TYR A 249 -12.05 -11.33 -0.40
N GLU A 250 -11.49 -12.29 -1.11
CA GLU A 250 -12.04 -13.64 -1.27
C GLU A 250 -11.00 -14.67 -0.85
N ASN A 251 -11.34 -15.51 0.15
CA ASN A 251 -10.43 -16.47 0.80
C ASN A 251 -9.17 -15.85 1.43
N LEU A 252 -9.07 -14.53 1.56
CA LEU A 252 -8.02 -13.83 2.32
C LEU A 252 -8.59 -13.38 3.65
N ASN A 253 -7.76 -13.28 4.68
CA ASN A 253 -8.19 -12.74 5.96
C ASN A 253 -8.23 -11.21 5.91
N PRO A 254 -9.39 -10.56 5.85
CA PRO A 254 -9.45 -9.10 5.69
C PRO A 254 -8.96 -8.34 6.93
N LEU A 255 -8.83 -8.97 8.10
CA LEU A 255 -8.34 -8.31 9.32
C LEU A 255 -6.83 -8.08 9.32
N VAL A 256 -6.10 -8.83 8.50
CA VAL A 256 -4.63 -8.82 8.43
C VAL A 256 -4.10 -8.86 7.00
N SER A 257 -5.00 -8.69 6.02
CA SER A 257 -4.62 -8.54 4.63
C SER A 257 -4.94 -7.12 4.23
N LYS A 258 -4.08 -6.57 3.39
CA LYS A 258 -4.31 -5.29 2.77
C LYS A 258 -3.94 -5.33 1.31
N LEU A 259 -4.79 -4.74 0.47
CA LEU A 259 -4.45 -4.37 -0.90
C LEU A 259 -4.51 -2.85 -0.98
N ALA A 260 -3.39 -2.25 -1.33
CA ALA A 260 -3.25 -0.85 -1.62
C ALA A 260 -2.85 -0.65 -3.08
N MET A 261 -3.45 0.35 -3.73
CA MET A 261 -3.04 0.81 -5.04
C MET A 261 -2.87 2.31 -5.04
N GLY A 262 -1.90 2.81 -5.79
CA GLY A 262 -1.67 4.24 -5.86
C GLY A 262 -1.13 4.69 -7.20
N SER A 263 -1.39 5.94 -7.53
CA SER A 263 -0.77 6.58 -8.68
C SER A 263 0.08 7.77 -8.26
N VAL A 264 1.20 7.95 -8.96
CA VAL A 264 2.21 8.94 -8.63
C VAL A 264 2.03 10.18 -9.52
N ALA A 265 2.03 11.34 -8.90
CA ALA A 265 2.19 12.64 -9.54
C ALA A 265 3.59 13.19 -9.23
N VAL A 266 4.23 13.84 -10.21
CA VAL A 266 5.53 14.49 -10.02
C VAL A 266 5.43 15.97 -10.37
N GLN A 267 6.02 16.82 -9.54
CA GLN A 267 6.08 18.25 -9.80
C GLN A 267 7.40 18.86 -9.33
N GLY A 268 7.95 19.77 -10.13
CA GLY A 268 9.13 20.56 -9.76
C GLY A 268 8.77 21.75 -8.88
N VAL A 269 9.65 22.09 -7.93
CA VAL A 269 9.54 23.30 -7.10
C VAL A 269 10.88 24.04 -7.09
N LEU A 270 10.84 25.34 -7.39
CA LEU A 270 12.02 26.21 -7.35
C LEU A 270 12.04 26.97 -6.03
N THR A 271 13.16 26.94 -5.30
CA THR A 271 13.33 27.76 -4.10
C THR A 271 13.77 29.18 -4.41
N GLY A 272 13.34 30.14 -3.60
CA GLY A 272 13.71 31.56 -3.72
C GLY A 272 15.20 31.78 -3.45
N LEU A 273 15.74 32.90 -3.97
CA LEU A 273 17.11 33.37 -3.69
C LEU A 273 17.26 33.97 -2.29
#